data_AF-A0A8X6UN92-F1
#
_entry.id   AF-A0A8X6UN92-F1
#
_cell.length_a   1.000
_cell.length_b   1.000
_cell.length_c   1.000
_cell.angle_alpha   90.00
_cell.angle_beta   90.00
_cell.angle_gamma   90.00
#
_symmetry.space_group_name_H-M   'P 1'
#
loop_
_entity.id
_entity.type
_entity.pdbx_description
1 polymer ?
#
loop_
_entity_poly.entity_id
_entity_poly.type
_entity_poly.pdbx_seq_one_letter_code
_entity_poly.pdbx_strand_id
1 'polypeptide(L)'
;MSLPPRVDSFRVFQWNSGGLPQSKRMELLMTLHEKEIDVFSIKEANLTSKNLNYYPFKRCCLYVHLKFKQVVSGILIGVKKELTADFRIIKAMGTDCDKNEVVFLDVWKSEVLFMILAIYRPSCNSPDFSYVNPCQHTLFVDDFNAHSPMWGYSYTNDAEGKVQDFYARLLSNLYTTRKIPTHIFIKIAEALSQTY
;
A
#
# COMPACT_ATOMS: atom_id res chain seq x y z
N MET A 1 3.05 38.89 -9.42
CA MET A 1 3.12 37.68 -8.57
C MET A 1 2.37 36.58 -9.29
N SER A 2 3.07 35.62 -9.89
CA SER A 2 2.46 34.41 -10.42
C SER A 2 1.98 33.55 -9.26
N LEU A 3 0.77 32.99 -9.35
CA LEU A 3 0.31 31.98 -8.41
C LEU A 3 1.34 30.85 -8.34
N PRO A 4 1.61 30.27 -7.15
CA PRO A 4 2.47 29.09 -7.06
C PRO A 4 1.88 27.98 -7.96
N PRO A 5 2.73 27.13 -8.58
CA PRO A 5 2.26 26.02 -9.39
C PRO A 5 1.25 25.20 -8.58
N ARG A 6 0.11 24.85 -9.17
CA ARG A 6 -0.78 23.83 -8.58
C ARG A 6 0.09 22.60 -8.35
N VAL A 7 0.15 22.11 -7.12
CA VAL A 7 0.69 20.78 -6.85
C VAL A 7 -0.19 19.82 -7.62
N ASP A 8 0.36 19.22 -8.69
CA ASP A 8 -0.29 18.14 -9.41
C ASP A 8 -0.68 17.06 -8.40
N SER A 9 -1.97 16.69 -8.37
CA SER A 9 -2.52 15.73 -7.41
C SER A 9 -1.61 14.51 -7.27
N PHE A 10 -1.26 14.12 -6.04
CA PHE A 10 -0.51 12.88 -5.80
C PHE A 10 -1.48 11.70 -5.69
N ARG A 11 -1.34 10.71 -6.59
CA ARG A 11 -2.30 9.60 -6.72
C ARG A 11 -1.66 8.27 -6.37
N VAL A 12 -2.28 7.56 -5.43
CA VAL A 12 -1.83 6.25 -4.99
C VAL A 12 -2.89 5.19 -5.25
N PHE A 13 -2.48 4.05 -5.80
CA PHE A 13 -3.33 2.89 -6.04
C PHE A 13 -2.94 1.73 -5.14
N GLN A 14 -3.94 1.00 -4.66
CA GLN A 14 -3.72 -0.20 -3.87
C GLN A 14 -4.58 -1.35 -4.41
N TRP A 15 -4.00 -2.54 -4.45
CA TRP A 15 -4.76 -3.76 -4.73
C TRP A 15 -4.16 -4.99 -4.03
N ASN A 16 -4.94 -5.75 -3.27
CA ASN A 16 -4.58 -7.15 -3.01
C ASN A 16 -5.06 -7.99 -4.21
N SER A 17 -4.11 -8.50 -4.99
CA SER A 17 -4.44 -9.17 -6.25
C SER A 17 -4.58 -10.69 -6.11
N GLY A 18 -4.15 -11.31 -5.01
CA GLY A 18 -4.14 -12.78 -4.85
C GLY A 18 -3.38 -13.50 -5.98
N GLY A 19 -2.41 -12.81 -6.58
CA GLY A 19 -1.64 -13.19 -7.77
C GLY A 19 -1.77 -12.15 -8.87
N LEU A 20 -0.71 -12.00 -9.67
CA LEU A 20 -0.68 -11.04 -10.79
C LEU A 20 -0.47 -11.75 -12.14
N PRO A 21 -1.43 -12.57 -12.61
CA PRO A 21 -1.40 -13.13 -13.96
C PRO A 21 -1.48 -12.03 -15.03
N GLN A 22 -1.23 -12.39 -16.29
CA GLN A 22 -1.18 -11.43 -17.41
C GLN A 22 -2.45 -10.59 -17.57
N SER A 23 -3.64 -11.14 -17.33
CA SER A 23 -4.91 -10.41 -17.40
C SER A 23 -5.00 -9.30 -16.35
N LYS A 24 -4.83 -9.64 -15.07
CA LYS A 24 -4.78 -8.67 -13.95
C LYS A 24 -3.67 -7.64 -14.12
N ARG A 25 -2.53 -8.04 -14.69
CA ARG A 25 -1.45 -7.11 -15.04
C ARG A 25 -1.90 -6.09 -16.08
N MET A 26 -2.62 -6.51 -17.12
CA MET A 26 -3.10 -5.59 -18.16
C MET A 26 -4.07 -4.57 -17.56
N GLU A 27 -5.02 -5.05 -16.76
CA GLU A 27 -5.96 -4.21 -16.00
C GLU A 27 -5.23 -3.20 -15.10
N LEU A 28 -4.21 -3.65 -14.37
CA LEU A 28 -3.35 -2.77 -13.58
C LEU A 28 -2.71 -1.71 -14.48
N LEU A 29 -2.06 -2.08 -15.59
CA LEU A 29 -1.39 -1.13 -16.47
C LEU A 29 -2.36 -0.10 -17.09
N MET A 30 -3.56 -0.52 -17.46
CA MET A 30 -4.61 0.39 -17.95
C MET A 30 -5.04 1.36 -16.85
N THR A 31 -5.32 0.86 -15.65
CA THR A 31 -5.69 1.68 -14.48
C THR A 31 -4.60 2.69 -14.14
N LEU A 32 -3.34 2.27 -14.11
CA LEU A 32 -2.20 3.15 -13.84
C LEU A 32 -2.09 4.28 -14.86
N HIS A 33 -2.40 3.99 -16.13
CA HIS A 33 -2.37 4.98 -17.22
C HIS A 33 -3.56 5.94 -17.14
N GLU A 34 -4.79 5.41 -17.16
CA GLU A 34 -6.03 6.20 -17.21
C GLU A 34 -6.23 7.08 -15.99
N LYS A 35 -5.87 6.57 -14.81
CA LYS A 35 -6.01 7.31 -13.55
C LYS A 35 -4.75 8.10 -13.19
N GLU A 36 -3.73 8.09 -14.06
CA GLU A 36 -2.45 8.78 -13.87
C GLU A 36 -1.81 8.50 -12.50
N ILE A 37 -1.81 7.24 -12.06
CA ILE A 37 -1.34 6.84 -10.74
C ILE A 37 0.17 7.07 -10.58
N ASP A 38 0.58 7.76 -9.53
CA ASP A 38 1.98 8.06 -9.23
C ASP A 38 2.70 6.90 -8.53
N VAL A 39 2.02 6.27 -7.57
CA VAL A 39 2.53 5.13 -6.81
C VAL A 39 1.45 4.06 -6.74
N PHE A 40 1.84 2.79 -6.89
CA PHE A 40 0.95 1.69 -6.62
C PHE A 40 1.54 0.68 -5.63
N SER A 41 0.68 0.02 -4.86
CA SER A 41 1.04 -1.10 -4.00
C SER A 41 0.15 -2.30 -4.30
N ILE A 42 0.76 -3.41 -4.72
CA ILE A 42 0.08 -4.69 -4.91
C ILE A 42 0.46 -5.61 -3.75
N LYS A 43 -0.55 -6.14 -3.05
CA LYS A 43 -0.38 -7.22 -2.07
C LYS A 43 -0.63 -8.56 -2.75
N GLU A 44 0.08 -9.59 -2.29
CA GLU A 44 -0.01 -10.95 -2.86
C GLU A 44 0.19 -10.94 -4.38
N ALA A 45 1.22 -10.26 -4.90
CA ALA A 45 1.48 -10.26 -6.35
C ALA A 45 1.91 -11.65 -6.89
N ASN A 46 2.36 -12.54 -6.00
CA ASN A 46 2.82 -13.91 -6.30
C ASN A 46 3.98 -13.94 -7.33
N LEU A 47 4.77 -12.88 -7.38
CA LEU A 47 5.95 -12.78 -8.24
C LEU A 47 7.21 -13.21 -7.49
N THR A 48 8.14 -13.84 -8.20
CA THR A 48 9.50 -14.15 -7.70
C THR A 48 10.51 -13.16 -8.29
N SER A 49 11.72 -13.06 -7.73
CA SER A 49 12.83 -12.26 -8.30
C SER A 49 13.09 -12.60 -9.77
N LYS A 50 12.97 -13.89 -10.12
CA LYS A 50 13.14 -14.37 -11.50
C LYS A 50 11.98 -13.91 -12.38
N ASN A 51 10.75 -13.98 -11.88
CA ASN A 51 9.57 -13.62 -12.64
C ASN A 51 9.49 -12.11 -12.89
N LEU A 52 9.97 -11.26 -11.98
CA LEU A 52 9.92 -9.79 -12.13
C LEU A 52 10.53 -9.29 -13.45
N ASN A 53 11.61 -9.91 -13.93
CA ASN A 53 12.24 -9.53 -15.19
C ASN A 53 11.33 -9.75 -16.41
N TYR A 54 10.37 -10.67 -16.32
CA TYR A 54 9.38 -10.94 -17.38
C TYR A 54 8.15 -10.02 -17.29
N TYR A 55 8.07 -9.17 -16.27
CA TYR A 55 6.98 -8.22 -16.04
C TYR A 55 7.50 -6.78 -16.15
N PRO A 56 7.87 -6.29 -17.35
CA PRO A 56 8.34 -4.92 -17.49
C PRO A 56 7.20 -3.92 -17.23
N PHE A 57 7.37 -3.09 -16.19
CA PHE A 57 6.59 -1.87 -15.97
C PHE A 57 7.39 -0.69 -16.52
N LYS A 58 7.26 -0.42 -17.82
CA LYS A 58 8.14 0.54 -18.53
C LYS A 58 8.19 1.94 -17.91
N ARG A 59 7.09 2.39 -17.30
CA ARG A 59 6.92 3.72 -16.69
C ARG A 59 7.20 3.75 -15.19
N CYS A 60 7.53 2.62 -14.57
CA CYS A 60 7.71 2.56 -13.12
C CYS A 60 9.04 1.92 -12.72
N CYS A 61 9.63 2.42 -11.64
CA CYS A 61 10.62 1.71 -10.84
C CYS A 61 9.86 0.77 -9.90
N LEU A 62 10.27 -0.50 -9.87
CA LEU A 62 9.64 -1.50 -9.01
C LEU A 62 10.50 -1.78 -7.79
N TYR A 63 9.86 -1.81 -6.64
CA TYR A 63 10.44 -2.22 -5.37
C TYR A 63 9.65 -3.42 -4.87
N VAL A 64 10.34 -4.47 -4.47
CA VAL A 64 9.66 -5.70 -4.05
C VAL A 64 10.22 -6.17 -2.73
N HIS A 65 9.30 -6.47 -1.83
CA HIS A 65 9.59 -7.26 -0.66
C HIS A 65 9.15 -8.70 -0.93
N LEU A 66 10.10 -9.64 -1.02
CA LEU A 66 9.83 -11.05 -1.31
C LEU A 66 10.08 -11.92 -0.07
N LYS A 67 9.15 -12.82 0.24
CA LYS A 67 9.42 -13.95 1.14
C LYS A 67 10.41 -14.92 0.48
N PHE A 68 11.29 -15.51 1.28
CA PHE A 68 12.31 -16.51 0.92
C PHE A 68 11.97 -17.41 -0.29
N LYS A 69 13.01 -17.66 -1.11
CA LYS A 69 13.24 -18.49 -2.33
C LYS A 69 12.11 -19.29 -3.04
N GLN A 70 10.93 -19.58 -2.48
CA GLN A 70 9.94 -20.46 -3.13
C GLN A 70 8.45 -20.05 -3.04
N VAL A 71 7.94 -19.30 -2.04
CA VAL A 71 6.50 -18.96 -1.98
C VAL A 71 6.17 -17.58 -1.38
N VAL A 72 5.65 -16.71 -2.23
CA VAL A 72 4.40 -15.92 -2.13
C VAL A 72 3.97 -15.35 -0.75
N SER A 73 4.73 -14.41 -0.22
CA SER A 73 4.15 -13.18 0.33
C SER A 73 5.02 -12.03 -0.13
N GLY A 74 4.39 -10.90 -0.41
CA GLY A 74 5.15 -9.75 -0.86
C GLY A 74 4.30 -8.55 -1.19
N ILE A 75 4.86 -7.41 -0.82
CA ILE A 75 4.40 -6.10 -1.23
C ILE A 75 5.21 -5.72 -2.47
N LEU A 76 4.54 -5.63 -3.62
CA LEU A 76 5.08 -5.03 -4.82
C LEU A 76 4.71 -3.55 -4.80
N ILE A 77 5.70 -2.67 -4.90
CA ILE A 77 5.50 -1.24 -5.07
C ILE A 77 6.02 -0.83 -6.44
N GLY A 78 5.24 -0.03 -7.16
CA GLY A 78 5.74 0.68 -8.33
C GLY A 78 5.62 2.18 -8.15
N VAL A 79 6.67 2.89 -8.50
CA VAL A 79 6.73 4.36 -8.48
C VAL A 79 7.00 4.84 -9.89
N LYS A 80 6.27 5.84 -10.38
CA LYS A 80 6.57 6.51 -11.66
C LYS A 80 8.05 6.91 -11.75
N LYS A 81 8.70 6.63 -12.89
CA LYS A 81 10.16 6.80 -13.08
C LYS A 81 10.62 8.25 -12.96
N GLU A 82 9.75 9.20 -13.26
CA GLU A 82 9.99 10.63 -13.13
C GLU A 82 10.04 11.11 -11.68
N LEU A 83 9.61 10.29 -10.72
CA LEU A 83 9.63 10.62 -9.30
C LEU A 83 10.89 10.06 -8.63
N THR A 84 11.40 10.80 -7.66
CA THR A 84 12.46 10.31 -6.78
C THR A 84 11.82 9.56 -5.62
N ALA A 85 12.34 8.38 -5.28
CA ALA A 85 11.84 7.60 -4.14
C ALA A 85 12.94 6.85 -3.38
N ASP A 86 12.77 6.76 -2.06
CA ASP A 86 13.57 5.94 -1.16
C ASP A 86 12.70 4.82 -0.57
N PHE A 87 13.13 3.57 -0.73
CA PHE A 87 12.38 2.39 -0.31
C PHE A 87 13.13 1.66 0.78
N ARG A 88 12.43 1.38 1.89
CA ARG A 88 12.98 0.71 3.06
C ARG A 88 12.07 -0.42 3.50
N ILE A 89 12.65 -1.59 3.75
CA ILE A 89 11.95 -2.69 4.41
C ILE A 89 12.05 -2.43 5.91
N ILE A 90 10.91 -2.19 6.57
CA ILE A 90 10.85 -1.97 8.02
C ILE A 90 10.75 -3.30 8.75
N LYS A 91 9.91 -4.21 8.23
CA LYS A 91 9.71 -5.53 8.78
C LYS A 91 9.56 -6.54 7.66
N ALA A 92 10.46 -7.52 7.65
CA ALA A 92 10.41 -8.68 6.78
C ALA A 92 9.75 -9.86 7.49
N MET A 93 9.10 -10.76 6.74
CA MET A 93 8.71 -12.07 7.27
C MET A 93 9.94 -12.98 7.34
N GLY A 94 10.42 -13.29 8.55
CA GLY A 94 11.64 -14.07 8.73
C GLY A 94 11.68 -15.00 9.94
N THR A 95 10.75 -14.88 10.89
CA THR A 95 10.70 -15.69 12.11
C THR A 95 9.28 -16.16 12.40
N ASP A 96 9.12 -17.27 13.12
CA ASP A 96 7.85 -17.92 13.46
C ASP A 96 6.86 -17.03 14.27
N CYS A 97 7.25 -15.77 14.51
CA CYS A 97 6.50 -14.76 15.26
C CYS A 97 6.11 -13.53 14.41
N ASP A 98 6.51 -13.44 13.13
CA ASP A 98 6.27 -12.26 12.31
C ASP A 98 4.85 -12.21 11.76
N LYS A 99 4.11 -11.16 12.15
CA LYS A 99 2.67 -11.05 11.89
C LYS A 99 2.30 -10.17 10.70
N ASN A 100 3.19 -9.25 10.33
CA ASN A 100 3.00 -8.23 9.30
C ASN A 100 4.27 -8.08 8.44
N GLU A 101 4.09 -7.87 7.14
CA GLU A 101 5.11 -7.31 6.24
C GLU A 101 4.93 -5.80 6.17
N VAL A 102 6.00 -5.05 6.38
CA VAL A 102 5.93 -3.59 6.37
C VAL A 102 7.10 -2.99 5.61
N VAL A 103 6.75 -2.14 4.65
CA VAL A 103 7.69 -1.34 3.88
C VAL A 103 7.32 0.12 3.98
N PHE A 104 8.33 0.97 3.94
CA PHE A 104 8.19 2.41 3.97
C PHE A 104 8.80 2.99 2.70
N LEU A 105 8.11 3.96 2.12
CA LEU A 105 8.46 4.58 0.87
C LEU A 105 8.35 6.10 1.00
N ASP A 106 9.46 6.79 0.84
CA ASP A 106 9.49 8.24 0.67
C ASP A 106 9.42 8.54 -0.82
N VAL A 107 8.53 9.44 -1.24
CA VAL A 107 8.37 9.85 -2.65
C VAL A 107 8.35 11.36 -2.73
N TRP A 108 9.22 11.92 -3.58
CA TRP A 108 9.28 13.35 -3.83
C TRP A 108 8.58 13.67 -5.15
N LYS A 109 7.61 14.58 -5.10
CA LYS A 109 6.91 15.15 -6.27
C LYS A 109 6.81 16.65 -6.10
N SER A 110 7.39 17.41 -7.04
CA SER A 110 7.37 18.88 -7.01
C SER A 110 7.83 19.48 -5.68
N GLU A 111 8.97 19.00 -5.16
CA GLU A 111 9.57 19.41 -3.87
C GLU A 111 8.76 19.04 -2.61
N VAL A 112 7.62 18.36 -2.77
CA VAL A 112 6.82 17.83 -1.65
C VAL A 112 7.19 16.38 -1.40
N LEU A 113 7.51 16.05 -0.14
CA LEU A 113 7.72 14.69 0.34
C LEU A 113 6.39 14.06 0.74
N PHE A 114 6.07 12.92 0.13
CA PHE A 114 5.00 12.02 0.50
C PHE A 114 5.58 10.76 1.13
N MET A 115 5.18 10.47 2.37
CA MET A 115 5.60 9.26 3.07
C MET A 115 4.50 8.20 2.93
N ILE A 116 4.84 7.01 2.50
CA ILE A 116 3.89 5.90 2.32
C ILE A 116 4.34 4.72 3.16
N LEU A 117 3.47 4.27 4.06
CA LEU A 117 3.66 3.03 4.80
C LEU A 117 2.74 1.96 4.20
N ALA A 118 3.33 0.97 3.55
CA ALA A 118 2.58 -0.12 2.95
C ALA A 118 2.66 -1.34 3.87
N ILE A 119 1.51 -1.81 4.35
CA ILE A 119 1.40 -2.92 5.30
C ILE A 119 0.65 -4.07 4.64
N TYR A 120 1.10 -5.29 4.86
CA TYR A 120 0.34 -6.49 4.51
C TYR A 120 0.37 -7.46 5.68
N ARG A 121 -0.81 -7.95 6.06
CA ARG A 121 -0.98 -8.95 7.09
C ARG A 121 -1.53 -10.25 6.46
N PRO A 122 -0.76 -11.35 6.45
CA PRO A 122 -1.31 -12.65 6.11
C PRO A 122 -2.53 -13.02 6.97
N SER A 123 -3.43 -13.84 6.44
CA SER A 123 -4.56 -14.38 7.21
C SER A 123 -4.06 -15.16 8.44
N CYS A 124 -4.88 -15.20 9.49
CA CYS A 124 -4.61 -15.88 10.77
C CYS A 124 -3.51 -15.29 11.69
N ASN A 125 -2.75 -14.28 11.28
CA ASN A 125 -1.70 -13.66 12.11
C ASN A 125 -2.17 -12.43 12.87
N SER A 126 -2.31 -12.41 14.21
CA SER A 126 -2.73 -11.20 14.96
C SER A 126 -1.92 -9.93 14.60
N PRO A 127 -2.51 -8.75 14.30
CA PRO A 127 -1.68 -7.61 13.89
C PRO A 127 -0.81 -7.14 15.06
N ASP A 128 0.38 -6.62 14.73
CA ASP A 128 1.23 -5.87 15.65
C ASP A 128 1.62 -4.55 15.00
N PHE A 129 1.31 -3.43 15.66
CA PHE A 129 1.60 -2.08 15.18
C PHE A 129 2.51 -1.31 16.15
N SER A 130 3.12 -1.98 17.12
CA SER A 130 3.99 -1.36 18.13
C SER A 130 5.17 -0.61 17.51
N TYR A 131 5.67 -1.10 16.37
CA TYR A 131 6.79 -0.54 15.63
C TYR A 131 6.39 0.55 14.63
N VAL A 132 5.09 0.80 14.43
CA VAL A 132 4.61 1.86 13.54
C VAL A 132 4.46 3.14 14.33
N ASN A 133 5.37 4.09 14.10
CA ASN A 133 5.25 5.44 14.61
C ASN A 133 4.82 6.39 13.48
N PRO A 134 3.53 6.71 13.36
CA PRO A 134 3.04 7.55 12.27
C PRO A 134 3.48 9.00 12.45
N CYS A 135 4.01 9.61 11.39
CA CYS A 135 4.26 11.05 11.35
C CYS A 135 3.16 11.75 10.53
N GLN A 136 3.09 13.09 10.64
CA GLN A 136 1.96 13.92 10.15
C GLN A 136 1.68 13.88 8.63
N HIS A 137 2.47 13.16 7.84
CA HIS A 137 2.31 13.11 6.38
C HIS A 137 2.46 11.68 5.83
N THR A 138 2.22 10.67 6.66
CA THR A 138 2.22 9.27 6.22
C THR A 138 0.86 8.86 5.65
N LEU A 139 0.86 8.40 4.41
CA LEU A 139 -0.24 7.67 3.79
C LEU A 139 -0.11 6.18 4.11
N PHE A 140 -1.19 5.57 4.60
CA PHE A 140 -1.25 4.14 4.88
C PHE A 140 -1.88 3.40 3.69
N VAL A 141 -1.21 2.35 3.24
CA VAL A 141 -1.66 1.51 2.12
C VAL A 141 -1.63 0.05 2.57
N ASP A 142 -2.77 -0.44 3.03
CA ASP A 142 -2.84 -1.67 3.82
C ASP A 142 -3.75 -2.75 3.25
N ASP A 143 -3.39 -3.99 3.55
CA ASP A 143 -4.38 -5.03 3.73
C ASP A 143 -4.13 -5.72 5.07
N PHE A 144 -4.92 -5.34 6.07
CA PHE A 144 -4.86 -5.88 7.43
C PHE A 144 -5.60 -7.22 7.58
N ASN A 145 -6.34 -7.69 6.56
CA ASN A 145 -7.23 -8.85 6.70
C ASN A 145 -8.13 -8.75 7.95
N ALA A 146 -8.57 -7.53 8.28
CA ALA A 146 -9.44 -7.23 9.40
C ALA A 146 -10.85 -6.96 8.87
N HIS A 147 -11.84 -7.64 9.42
CA HIS A 147 -13.23 -7.50 9.00
C HIS A 147 -13.95 -6.63 10.01
N SER A 148 -14.68 -5.62 9.55
CA SER A 148 -15.54 -4.77 10.38
C SER A 148 -16.66 -4.17 9.54
N PRO A 149 -17.87 -4.00 10.11
CA PRO A 149 -18.91 -3.16 9.54
C PRO A 149 -18.44 -1.73 9.24
N MET A 150 -17.48 -1.19 10.00
CA MET A 150 -16.94 0.15 9.77
C MET A 150 -16.32 0.36 8.39
N TRP A 151 -15.84 -0.70 7.75
CA TRP A 151 -15.24 -0.62 6.41
C TRP A 151 -15.88 -1.62 5.42
N GLY A 152 -17.14 -2.01 5.69
CA GLY A 152 -18.05 -2.64 4.74
C GLY A 152 -18.23 -4.15 4.83
N TYR A 153 -17.75 -4.80 5.90
CA TYR A 153 -18.01 -6.24 6.12
C TYR A 153 -19.31 -6.46 6.89
N SER A 154 -19.97 -7.59 6.66
CA SER A 154 -21.16 -7.98 7.44
C SER A 154 -20.83 -8.50 8.84
N TYR A 155 -19.56 -8.71 9.17
CA TYR A 155 -19.09 -9.28 10.43
C TYR A 155 -17.73 -8.73 10.85
N THR A 156 -17.36 -8.97 12.11
CA THR A 156 -16.05 -8.65 12.68
C THR A 156 -15.17 -9.89 12.84
N ASN A 157 -13.85 -9.73 12.77
CA ASN A 157 -12.91 -10.80 13.12
C ASN A 157 -11.90 -10.35 14.20
N ASP A 158 -11.06 -11.27 14.68
CA ASP A 158 -10.13 -11.04 15.80
C ASP A 158 -9.08 -9.94 15.54
N ALA A 159 -8.89 -9.52 14.28
CA ALA A 159 -7.96 -8.47 13.91
C ALA A 159 -8.54 -7.07 14.10
N GLU A 160 -9.87 -6.95 14.13
CA GLU A 160 -10.62 -5.70 14.05
C GLU A 160 -10.26 -4.71 15.16
N GLY A 161 -10.33 -5.13 16.42
CA GLY A 161 -10.09 -4.24 17.55
C GLY A 161 -8.68 -3.64 17.54
N LYS A 162 -7.68 -4.43 17.15
CA LYS A 162 -6.29 -3.95 17.04
C LYS A 162 -6.09 -2.96 15.90
N VAL A 163 -6.81 -3.12 14.80
CA VAL A 163 -6.80 -2.18 13.68
C VAL A 163 -7.52 -0.89 14.06
N GLN A 164 -8.63 -0.98 14.78
CA GLN A 164 -9.32 0.20 15.32
C GLN A 164 -8.45 0.97 16.31
N ASP A 165 -7.81 0.29 17.27
CA ASP A 165 -6.89 0.92 18.22
C ASP A 165 -5.73 1.61 17.49
N PHE A 166 -5.22 0.98 16.43
CA PHE A 166 -4.20 1.57 15.58
C PHE A 166 -4.69 2.84 14.88
N TYR A 167 -5.87 2.83 14.27
CA TYR A 167 -6.47 4.02 13.66
C TYR A 167 -6.80 5.10 14.69
N ALA A 168 -7.26 4.73 15.89
CA ALA A 168 -7.53 5.69 16.96
C ALA A 168 -6.24 6.40 17.39
N ARG A 169 -5.14 5.65 17.55
CA ARG A 169 -3.81 6.19 17.85
C ARG A 169 -3.25 7.07 16.72
N LEU A 170 -3.53 6.70 15.47
CA LEU A 170 -3.22 7.55 14.31
C LEU A 170 -3.94 8.88 14.45
N LEU A 171 -5.25 8.85 14.61
CA LEU A 171 -6.08 10.05 14.72
C LEU A 171 -5.67 10.93 15.91
N SER A 172 -5.41 10.36 17.08
CA SER A 172 -5.00 11.13 18.27
C SER A 172 -3.70 11.92 18.07
N ASN A 173 -2.74 11.35 17.33
CA ASN A 173 -1.48 12.00 17.00
C ASN A 173 -1.66 13.16 16.00
N LEU A 174 -2.74 13.14 15.23
CA LEU A 174 -3.04 14.16 14.22
C LEU A 174 -3.80 15.35 14.83
N TYR A 175 -4.74 15.11 15.75
CA TYR A 175 -5.50 16.16 16.42
C TYR A 175 -4.66 17.07 17.33
N THR A 176 -3.51 16.58 17.80
CA THR A 176 -2.60 17.36 18.65
C THR A 176 -1.82 18.42 17.88
N THR A 177 -1.85 18.44 16.54
CA THR A 177 -0.81 19.13 15.75
C THR A 177 -1.29 20.10 14.66
N ARG A 178 -2.60 20.44 14.63
CA ARG A 178 -3.20 21.51 13.79
C ARG A 178 -2.77 21.51 12.30
N LYS A 179 -2.50 20.35 11.71
CA LYS A 179 -2.33 20.21 10.25
C LYS A 179 -3.12 19.00 9.74
N ILE A 180 -3.85 19.23 8.66
CA ILE A 180 -4.81 18.29 8.09
C ILE A 180 -4.03 17.10 7.53
N PRO A 181 -4.26 15.88 8.02
CA PRO A 181 -3.69 14.67 7.45
C PRO A 181 -4.45 14.34 6.17
N THR A 182 -3.74 14.12 5.08
CA THR A 182 -4.33 13.60 3.85
C THR A 182 -4.52 12.08 4.01
N HIS A 183 -5.51 11.67 4.80
CA HIS A 183 -5.99 10.29 4.81
C HIS A 183 -6.79 10.06 3.53
N ILE A 184 -6.13 9.53 2.51
CA ILE A 184 -6.78 9.11 1.28
C ILE A 184 -6.95 7.59 1.35
N PHE A 185 -8.15 7.15 1.75
CA PHE A 185 -8.61 5.79 1.44
C PHE A 185 -8.94 5.78 -0.06
N ILE A 186 -8.03 5.31 -0.92
CA ILE A 186 -8.42 4.88 -2.28
C ILE A 186 -8.57 3.36 -2.26
N LYS A 187 -9.77 2.90 -1.90
CA LYS A 187 -10.32 1.67 -2.45
C LYS A 187 -10.90 2.05 -3.83
N ILE A 188 -10.25 1.63 -4.92
CA ILE A 188 -11.01 1.34 -6.15
C ILE A 188 -11.04 -0.17 -6.24
N ALA A 189 -11.97 -0.75 -5.48
CA ALA A 189 -12.51 -2.06 -5.79
C ALA A 189 -13.67 -1.83 -6.76
N GLU A 190 -13.38 -1.75 -8.07
CA GLU A 190 -14.41 -2.12 -9.04
C GLU A 190 -14.44 -3.64 -9.03
N ALA A 191 -15.38 -4.19 -8.26
CA ALA A 191 -15.78 -5.57 -8.40
C ALA A 191 -16.36 -5.77 -9.80
N LEU A 192 -15.52 -6.10 -10.79
CA LEU A 192 -15.97 -6.84 -11.97
C LEU A 192 -16.15 -8.30 -11.58
N SER A 193 -17.12 -8.55 -10.69
CA SER A 193 -17.72 -9.87 -10.56
C SER A 193 -19.10 -9.74 -9.90
N GLN A 194 -20.08 -9.30 -10.69
CA GLN A 194 -21.45 -9.84 -10.68
C GLN A 194 -22.31 -9.15 -11.75
N THR A 195 -22.47 -9.81 -12.89
CA THR A 195 -23.79 -10.10 -13.48
C THR A 195 -23.64 -11.15 -14.58
N TYR A 196 -24.18 -12.34 -14.28
CA TYR A 196 -24.51 -13.51 -15.13
C TYR A 196 -23.43 -14.16 -15.99
#